data_AF-A0A948ZI61-F1
#
_entry.id   AF-A0A948ZI61-F1
#
_cell.length_a   1.000
_cell.length_b   1.000
_cell.length_c   1.000
_cell.angle_alpha   90.00
_cell.angle_beta   90.00
_cell.angle_gamma   90.00
#
_symmetry.space_group_name_H-M   'P 1'
#
loop_
_entity.id
_entity.type
_entity.pdbx_description
1 polymer ?
#
loop_
_entity_poly.entity_id
_entity_poly.type
_entity_poly.pdbx_seq_one_letter_code
_entity_poly.pdbx_strand_id
1 'polypeptide(L)' 'RYPTKIKVSDEQLGRLRLKRHDFHGEWNYTLSPRR' A
#
# COMPACT_ATOMS: atom_id res chain seq x y z
N ARG A 1 -3.79 12.16 17.64
CA ARG A 1 -3.72 10.76 18.14
C ARG A 1 -3.83 9.84 16.94
N TYR A 2 -2.79 9.08 16.62
CA TYR A 2 -2.79 8.18 15.45
C TYR A 2 -3.22 6.78 15.90
N PRO A 3 -4.34 6.25 15.38
CA PRO A 3 -4.74 4.89 15.67
C PRO A 3 -3.71 3.92 15.09
N THR A 4 -3.07 3.15 15.96
CA THR A 4 -2.17 2.07 15.59
C THR A 4 -2.92 0.74 15.53
N LYS A 5 -2.35 -0.28 14.89
CA LYS A 5 -2.92 -1.64 14.78
C LYS A 5 -4.26 -1.73 14.02
N ILE A 6 -4.48 -0.85 13.05
CA ILE A 6 -5.62 -0.96 12.13
C ILE A 6 -5.45 -2.26 11.33
N LYS A 7 -6.39 -3.19 11.46
CA LYS A 7 -6.44 -4.39 10.61
C LYS A 7 -6.93 -4.00 9.23
N VAL A 8 -6.16 -4.34 8.20
CA VAL A 8 -6.52 -4.13 6.79
C VAL A 8 -6.79 -5.51 6.20
N SER A 9 -7.98 -5.70 5.61
CA SER A 9 -8.30 -6.94 4.92
C SER A 9 -7.65 -7.01 3.53
N ASP A 10 -7.57 -8.20 2.97
CA ASP A 10 -7.01 -8.41 1.63
C ASP A 10 -7.82 -7.63 0.57
N GLU A 11 -9.15 -7.59 0.70
CA GLU A 11 -10.02 -6.78 -0.16
C GLU A 11 -9.71 -5.28 -0.07
N GLN A 12 -9.40 -4.77 1.13
CA GLN A 12 -9.03 -3.37 1.31
C GLN A 12 -7.66 -3.08 0.68
N LEU A 13 -6.71 -4.01 0.80
CA LEU A 13 -5.41 -3.91 0.18
C LEU A 13 -5.50 -4.00 -1.35
N GLY A 14 -6.33 -4.90 -1.88
CA GLY A 14 -6.57 -5.08 -3.32
C GLY A 14 -7.28 -3.88 -3.98
N ARG A 15 -8.02 -3.08 -3.20
CA ARG A 15 -8.58 -1.80 -3.68
C ARG A 15 -7.51 -0.72 -3.87
N LEU A 16 -6.32 -0.88 -3.28
CA LEU A 16 -5.22 0.06 -3.47
C LEU A 16 -4.61 -0.13 -4.85
N ARG A 17 -4.26 0.99 -5.49
CA ARG A 17 -3.52 0.99 -6.77
C ARG A 17 -2.03 0.79 -6.50
N LEU A 18 -1.70 -0.30 -5.81
CA LEU A 18 -0.33 -0.67 -5.49
C LEU A 18 0.27 -1.41 -6.68
N LYS A 19 1.29 -0.82 -7.31
CA LYS A 19 2.04 -1.46 -8.38
C LYS A 19 3.37 -1.91 -7.83
N ARG A 20 3.78 -3.15 -8.15
CA ARG A 20 5.14 -3.58 -7.85
C ARG A 20 6.10 -2.72 -8.67
N HIS A 21 7.05 -2.12 -7.99
CA HIS A 21 8.08 -1.30 -8.58
C HIS A 21 9.39 -2.07 -8.62
N ASP A 22 10.32 -1.61 -9.45
CA ASP A 22 11.68 -2.11 -9.38
C ASP A 22 12.23 -1.88 -7.96
N PHE A 23 13.14 -2.74 -7.54
CA PHE A 23 13.63 -2.77 -6.17
C PHE A 23 14.66 -1.66 -5.93
N HIS A 24 14.34 -0.71 -5.04
CA HIS A 24 15.21 0.43 -4.67
C HIS A 24 15.94 0.20 -3.34
N GLY A 25 16.26 -1.06 -3.01
CA GLY A 25 16.90 -1.43 -1.75
C GLY A 25 15.90 -1.79 -0.63
N GLU A 26 15.23 -0.83 -0.02
CA GLU A 26 14.24 -1.10 1.04
C GLU A 26 12.78 -1.05 0.54
N TRP A 27 12.60 -0.76 -0.75
CA TRP A 27 11.30 -0.44 -1.33
C TRP A 27 11.06 -1.14 -2.67
N ASN A 28 9.84 -1.65 -2.87
CA ASN A 28 9.42 -2.36 -4.08
C ASN A 28 7.96 -2.13 -4.50
N TYR A 29 7.27 -1.10 -4.00
CA TYR A 29 5.85 -0.87 -4.34
C TYR A 29 5.48 0.60 -4.51
N THR A 30 4.90 1.00 -5.64
CA THR A 30 4.41 2.37 -5.87
C THR A 30 2.89 2.45 -5.62
N LEU A 31 2.45 3.36 -4.74
CA LEU A 31 1.03 3.66 -4.55
C LEU A 31 0.62 4.82 -5.46
N SER A 32 -0.30 4.56 -6.39
CA SER A 32 -0.83 5.61 -7.27
C SER A 32 -2.06 6.31 -6.67
N PRO A 33 -2.25 7.62 -6.92
CA PRO A 33 -3.41 8.35 -6.43
C PRO A 33 -4.72 7.76 -6.97
N ARG A 34 -5.73 7.76 -6.11
CA ARG A 34 -7.12 7.57 -6.48
C ARG A 34 -7.68 8.98 -6.67
N ARG A 35 -7.89 9.38 -7.93
CA ARG A 35 -8.68 10.59 -8.22
C ARG A 35 -10.07 10.44 -7.62
#